data_AF-A0A5Q0UIR4-F1
#
_entry.id   AF-A0A5Q0UIR4-F1
#
_cell.length_a   1.000
_cell.length_b   1.000
_cell.length_c   1.000
_cell.angle_alpha   90.00
_cell.angle_beta   90.00
_cell.angle_gamma   90.00
#
_symmetry.space_group_name_H-M   'P 1'
#
loop_
_entity.id
_entity.type
_entity.pdbx_description
1 polymer ?
#
loop_
_entity_poly.entity_id
_entity_poly.type
_entity_poly.pdbx_seq_one_letter_code
_entity_poly.pdbx_strand_id
1 'polypeptide(L)'
;MPSKLQDPRVIAVVGGIVYATVVFAWLRANGVYWATDDVAATAFGVGYALVGLFLIGAVPLYLLARLSLVTPVAATLWVLGDTVYQWAYGTHLHPLSSYLVVWPLLLGFALLPGLAEALVRYGTDRFVDRGGLGPLV
;
A
#
# COMPACT_ATOMS: atom_id res chain seq x y z
N MET A 1 -3.14 12.63 -27.42
CA MET A 1 -2.89 11.25 -26.90
C MET A 1 -2.51 11.38 -25.44
N PRO A 2 -3.17 10.68 -24.51
CA PRO A 2 -2.74 10.68 -23.12
C PRO A 2 -1.27 10.24 -23.05
N SER A 3 -0.46 10.97 -22.30
CA SER A 3 0.98 10.68 -22.19
C SER A 3 1.17 9.33 -21.50
N LYS A 4 2.25 8.59 -21.80
CA LYS A 4 2.57 7.32 -21.09
C LYS A 4 2.67 7.50 -19.56
N LEU A 5 2.87 8.72 -19.08
CA LEU A 5 2.92 9.09 -17.66
C LEU A 5 1.55 9.09 -16.98
N GLN A 6 0.45 9.11 -17.74
CA GLN A 6 -0.93 9.01 -17.22
C GLN A 6 -1.46 7.57 -17.19
N ASP A 7 -0.67 6.58 -17.63
CA ASP A 7 -1.08 5.18 -17.54
C ASP A 7 -1.15 4.75 -16.05
N PRO A 8 -2.32 4.32 -15.55
CA PRO A 8 -2.47 3.84 -14.17
C PRO A 8 -1.46 2.78 -13.76
N ARG A 9 -1.01 1.93 -14.70
CA ARG A 9 0.01 0.90 -14.46
C ARG A 9 1.37 1.51 -14.18
N VAL A 10 1.73 2.56 -14.93
CA VAL A 10 3.01 3.26 -14.73
C VAL A 10 2.99 3.98 -13.39
N ILE A 11 1.91 4.68 -13.06
CA ILE A 11 1.74 5.36 -11.76
C ILE A 11 1.86 4.34 -10.62
N ALA A 12 1.17 3.21 -10.71
CA ALA A 12 1.21 2.14 -9.71
C ALA A 12 2.61 1.54 -9.54
N VAL A 13 3.30 1.21 -10.63
CA VAL A 13 4.65 0.62 -10.58
C VAL A 13 5.65 1.61 -9.99
N VAL A 14 5.66 2.86 -10.48
CA VAL A 14 6.59 3.88 -9.98
C VAL A 14 6.32 4.19 -8.51
N GLY A 15 5.06 4.41 -8.15
CA GLY A 15 4.67 4.68 -6.77
C GLY A 15 4.97 3.51 -5.82
N GLY A 16 4.72 2.28 -6.25
CA GLY A 16 5.07 1.08 -5.50
C GLY A 16 6.58 0.92 -5.28
N ILE A 17 7.39 1.20 -6.31
CA ILE A 17 8.86 1.18 -6.19
C ILE A 17 9.32 2.23 -5.18
N VAL A 18 8.86 3.48 -5.34
CA VAL A 18 9.22 4.58 -4.43
C VAL A 18 8.82 4.25 -2.99
N TYR A 19 7.58 3.78 -2.79
CA TYR A 19 7.09 3.38 -1.48
C TYR A 19 7.95 2.28 -0.86
N ALA A 20 8.22 1.21 -1.60
CA ALA A 20 9.03 0.10 -1.13
C ALA A 20 10.44 0.55 -0.77
N THR A 21 11.10 1.33 -1.63
CA THR A 21 12.45 1.82 -1.36
C THR A 21 12.51 2.71 -0.12
N VAL A 22 11.63 3.71 -0.02
CA VAL A 22 11.64 4.68 1.10
C VAL A 22 11.31 4.00 2.41
N VAL A 23 10.23 3.21 2.46
CA VAL A 23 9.78 2.55 3.69
C VAL A 23 10.77 1.49 4.13
N PHE A 24 11.30 0.69 3.20
CA PHE A 24 12.31 -0.31 3.51
C PHE A 24 13.60 0.32 4.05
N ALA A 25 14.10 1.38 3.39
CA ALA A 25 15.29 2.10 3.86
C ALA A 25 15.08 2.69 5.26
N TRP A 26 13.91 3.27 5.53
CA TRP A 26 13.58 3.80 6.84
C TRP A 26 13.48 2.69 7.92
N LEU A 27 12.83 1.57 7.64
CA LEU A 27 12.76 0.42 8.55
C LEU A 27 14.15 -0.12 8.90
N ARG A 28 15.04 -0.21 7.91
CA ARG A 28 16.45 -0.61 8.10
C ARG A 28 17.20 0.38 8.98
N ALA A 29 17.05 1.67 8.72
CA ALA A 29 17.68 2.72 9.53
C ALA A 29 17.22 2.70 11.00
N ASN A 30 16.05 2.12 11.27
CA ASN A 30 15.44 2.05 12.60
C ASN A 30 15.48 0.64 13.22
N GLY A 31 16.46 -0.18 12.85
CA GLY A 31 16.75 -1.40 13.63
C GLY A 31 16.16 -2.70 13.08
N VAL A 32 15.51 -2.70 11.91
CA VAL A 32 14.90 -3.93 11.36
C VAL A 32 15.94 -4.76 10.58
N TYR A 33 16.31 -5.91 11.13
CA TYR A 33 17.25 -6.84 10.52
C TYR A 33 16.76 -8.29 10.63
N TRP A 34 17.18 -9.14 9.70
CA TRP A 34 17.01 -10.59 9.79
C TRP A 34 18.17 -11.15 10.62
N ALA A 35 17.85 -11.89 11.68
CA ALA A 35 18.81 -12.55 12.56
C ALA A 35 18.82 -14.05 12.26
N THR A 36 19.42 -14.42 11.13
CA THR A 36 19.63 -15.82 10.72
C THR A 36 20.91 -15.92 9.90
N ASP A 37 21.68 -17.00 10.09
CA ASP A 37 22.89 -17.28 9.31
C ASP A 37 22.55 -17.95 7.96
N ASP A 38 21.30 -18.35 7.74
CA ASP A 38 20.83 -18.92 6.49
C ASP A 38 20.57 -17.82 5.43
N VAL A 39 21.43 -17.83 4.41
CA VAL A 39 21.36 -16.92 3.26
C VAL A 39 20.06 -17.07 2.48
N ALA A 40 19.56 -18.30 2.29
CA ALA A 40 18.34 -18.56 1.54
C ALA A 40 17.11 -18.04 2.29
N ALA A 41 17.04 -18.29 3.60
CA ALA A 41 15.98 -17.75 4.46
C ALA A 41 15.98 -16.21 4.47
N THR A 42 17.17 -15.60 4.53
CA THR A 42 17.32 -14.14 4.47
C THR A 42 16.84 -13.58 3.13
N ALA A 43 17.27 -14.18 2.02
CA ALA A 43 16.85 -13.75 0.68
C ALA A 43 15.34 -13.86 0.50
N PHE A 44 14.73 -14.94 0.97
CA PHE A 44 13.28 -15.11 0.96
C PHE A 44 12.56 -14.04 1.79
N GLY A 45 13.01 -13.81 3.03
CA GLY A 45 12.40 -12.82 3.93
C GLY A 45 12.48 -11.39 3.38
N VAL A 46 13.63 -11.01 2.83
CA VAL A 46 13.81 -9.71 2.17
C VAL A 46 12.93 -9.58 0.93
N GLY A 47 12.91 -10.61 0.08
CA GLY A 47 12.07 -10.64 -1.12
C GLY A 47 10.59 -10.51 -0.79
N TYR A 48 10.12 -11.29 0.20
CA TYR A 48 8.74 -11.23 0.69
C TYR A 48 8.36 -9.84 1.20
N ALA A 49 9.24 -9.23 2.00
CA ALA A 49 9.03 -7.88 2.54
C ALA A 49 8.97 -6.82 1.43
N LEU A 50 9.91 -6.84 0.47
CA LEU A 50 9.95 -5.88 -0.63
C LEU A 50 8.74 -6.01 -1.55
N VAL A 51 8.32 -7.23 -1.88
CA VAL A 51 7.08 -7.48 -2.63
C VAL A 51 5.88 -6.92 -1.87
N GLY A 52 5.80 -7.18 -0.57
CA GLY A 52 4.73 -6.67 0.27
C GLY A 52 4.62 -5.15 0.26
N LEU A 53 5.74 -4.47 0.50
CA LEU A 53 5.79 -3.01 0.45
C LEU A 53 5.43 -2.47 -0.94
N PHE A 54 5.96 -3.10 -2.00
CA PHE A 54 5.63 -2.72 -3.37
C PHE A 54 4.12 -2.80 -3.62
N LEU A 55 3.48 -3.90 -3.22
CA LEU A 55 2.03 -4.10 -3.42
C LEU A 55 1.19 -3.14 -2.56
N ILE A 56 1.58 -2.89 -1.31
CA ILE A 56 0.92 -1.91 -0.43
C ILE A 56 0.93 -0.50 -1.05
N GLY A 57 2.02 -0.11 -1.73
CA GLY A 57 2.07 1.16 -2.44
C GLY A 57 1.35 1.12 -3.79
N ALA A 58 1.63 0.11 -4.61
CA ALA A 58 1.20 0.04 -6.01
C ALA A 58 -0.30 -0.15 -6.16
N VAL A 59 -0.92 -1.07 -5.41
CA VAL A 59 -2.32 -1.44 -5.63
C VAL A 59 -3.27 -0.28 -5.30
N PRO A 60 -3.16 0.40 -4.14
CA PRO A 60 -3.99 1.59 -3.87
C PRO A 60 -3.81 2.70 -4.90
N LEU A 61 -2.58 2.96 -5.36
CA LEU A 61 -2.30 3.96 -6.38
C LEU A 61 -2.89 3.57 -7.75
N TYR A 62 -2.85 2.29 -8.10
CA TYR A 62 -3.53 1.79 -9.29
C TYR A 62 -5.04 2.04 -9.23
N LEU A 63 -5.67 1.71 -8.10
CA LEU A 63 -7.10 1.90 -7.88
C LEU A 63 -7.49 3.38 -7.88
N LEU A 64 -6.66 4.24 -7.29
CA LEU A 64 -6.84 5.68 -7.37
C LEU A 64 -6.75 6.18 -8.82
N ALA A 65 -5.69 5.83 -9.53
CA ALA A 65 -5.50 6.32 -10.90
C ALA A 65 -6.56 5.77 -11.87
N ARG A 66 -6.94 4.50 -11.73
CA ARG A 66 -7.86 3.81 -12.65
C ARG A 66 -9.33 4.04 -12.33
N LEU A 67 -9.69 4.12 -11.06
CA LEU A 67 -11.08 4.12 -10.58
C LEU A 67 -11.42 5.31 -9.68
N SER A 68 -10.47 6.23 -9.45
CA SER A 68 -10.63 7.38 -8.57
C SER A 68 -11.00 7.00 -7.13
N LEU A 69 -10.61 5.81 -6.69
CA LEU A 69 -10.85 5.32 -5.33
C LEU A 69 -9.81 5.89 -4.38
N VAL A 70 -10.25 6.79 -3.49
CA VAL A 70 -9.36 7.52 -2.58
C VAL A 70 -9.13 6.74 -1.29
N THR A 71 -10.13 5.98 -0.84
CA THR A 71 -10.10 5.30 0.44
C THR A 71 -8.99 4.24 0.56
N PRO A 72 -8.58 3.49 -0.49
CA PRO A 72 -7.41 2.60 -0.38
C PRO A 72 -6.12 3.35 -0.06
N VAL A 73 -5.89 4.49 -0.70
CA VAL A 73 -4.70 5.29 -0.48
C VAL A 73 -4.71 5.89 0.92
N ALA A 74 -5.86 6.44 1.34
CA ALA A 74 -6.02 6.97 2.68
C ALA A 74 -5.80 5.90 3.76
N ALA A 75 -6.34 4.69 3.57
CA ALA A 75 -6.16 3.59 4.50
C ALA A 75 -4.70 3.12 4.56
N THR A 76 -4.00 3.00 3.43
CA THR A 76 -2.56 2.69 3.41
C THR A 76 -1.74 3.73 4.18
N LEU A 77 -1.98 5.03 3.95
CA LEU A 77 -1.28 6.10 4.66
C LEU A 77 -1.60 6.10 6.16
N TRP A 78 -2.85 5.80 6.52
CA TRP A 78 -3.26 5.64 7.91
C TRP A 78 -2.49 4.51 8.59
N VAL A 79 -2.45 3.32 8.00
CA VAL A 79 -1.73 2.16 8.57
C VAL A 79 -0.23 2.45 8.70
N LEU A 80 0.38 3.11 7.72
CA LEU A 80 1.78 3.53 7.82
C LEU A 80 1.98 4.55 8.95
N GLY A 81 1.11 5.56 9.05
CA GLY A 81 1.16 6.57 10.11
C GLY A 81 0.99 5.98 11.50
N ASP A 82 0.04 5.05 11.66
CA ASP A 82 -0.18 4.31 12.90
C ASP A 82 1.05 3.45 13.26
N THR A 83 1.69 2.81 12.27
CA THR A 83 2.95 2.07 12.48
C THR A 83 4.08 2.98 12.98
N VAL A 84 4.23 4.15 12.36
CA VAL A 84 5.21 5.17 12.78
C VAL A 84 4.90 5.68 14.19
N TYR A 85 3.63 5.93 14.49
CA TYR A 85 3.17 6.35 15.81
C TYR A 85 3.50 5.30 16.87
N GLN A 86 3.13 4.03 16.64
CA GLN A 86 3.39 2.95 17.58
C GLN A 86 4.89 2.73 17.81
N TRP A 87 5.71 2.89 16.77
CA TRP A 87 7.17 2.85 16.89
C TRP A 87 7.70 4.02 17.72
N ALA A 88 7.28 5.25 17.42
CA ALA A 88 7.78 6.46 18.08
C ALA A 88 7.43 6.50 19.58
N TYR A 89 6.28 5.95 19.96
CA TYR A 89 5.79 5.95 21.34
C TYR A 89 5.96 4.60 22.07
N GLY A 90 6.55 3.59 21.42
CA GLY A 90 6.79 2.27 22.01
C GLY A 90 5.52 1.54 22.45
N THR A 91 4.37 1.83 21.84
CA THR A 91 3.07 1.27 22.26
C THR A 91 2.81 -0.14 21.74
N HIS A 92 3.68 -0.65 20.87
CA HIS A 92 3.65 -2.02 20.36
C HIS A 92 5.08 -2.58 20.32
N LEU A 93 5.27 -3.87 20.63
CA LEU A 93 6.62 -4.44 20.76
C LEU A 93 7.40 -4.45 19.43
N HIS A 94 6.72 -4.72 18.31
CA HIS A 94 7.39 -4.98 17.03
C HIS A 94 6.66 -4.35 15.81
N PRO A 95 6.26 -3.07 15.86
CA PRO A 95 5.42 -2.46 14.81
C PRO A 95 6.09 -2.47 13.44
N LEU A 96 7.40 -2.22 13.42
CA LEU A 96 8.18 -2.14 12.18
C LEU A 96 8.34 -3.50 11.48
N SER A 97 8.70 -4.56 12.23
CA SER A 97 8.83 -5.89 11.66
C SER A 97 7.47 -6.51 11.34
N SER A 98 6.45 -6.26 12.16
CA SER A 98 5.06 -6.62 11.85
C SER A 98 4.63 -6.04 10.51
N TYR A 99 4.95 -4.77 10.23
CA TYR A 99 4.63 -4.13 8.95
C TYR A 99 5.18 -4.89 7.72
N LEU A 100 6.35 -5.51 7.86
CA LEU A 100 6.98 -6.30 6.79
C LEU A 100 6.47 -7.74 6.68
N VAL A 101 5.94 -8.31 7.76
CA VAL A 101 5.55 -9.72 7.81
C VAL A 101 4.06 -9.91 7.56
N VAL A 102 3.22 -9.02 8.11
CA VAL A 102 1.76 -9.13 8.00
C VAL A 102 1.16 -8.31 6.84
N TRP A 103 1.99 -7.89 5.89
CA TRP A 103 1.57 -7.06 4.76
C TRP A 103 0.35 -7.58 3.98
N PRO A 104 0.07 -8.91 3.84
CA PRO A 104 -1.15 -9.35 3.17
C PRO A 104 -2.42 -8.90 3.90
N LEU A 105 -2.39 -8.89 5.23
CA LEU A 105 -3.49 -8.40 6.06
C LEU A 105 -3.62 -6.88 5.97
N LEU A 106 -2.50 -6.16 5.98
CA LEU A 106 -2.49 -4.70 5.83
C LEU A 106 -3.02 -4.26 4.47
N LEU A 107 -2.65 -4.97 3.40
CA LEU A 107 -3.18 -4.77 2.07
C LEU A 107 -4.69 -5.05 2.04
N GLY A 108 -5.13 -6.18 2.59
CA GLY A 108 -6.55 -6.50 2.71
C GLY A 108 -7.33 -5.40 3.46
N PHE A 109 -6.80 -4.92 4.59
CA PHE A 109 -7.37 -3.81 5.35
C PHE A 109 -7.47 -2.53 4.52
N ALA A 110 -6.43 -2.18 3.74
CA ALA A 110 -6.46 -1.00 2.89
C ALA A 110 -7.50 -1.13 1.75
N LEU A 111 -7.74 -2.34 1.24
CA LEU A 111 -8.67 -2.56 0.13
C LEU A 111 -10.14 -2.60 0.56
N LEU A 112 -10.45 -2.98 1.80
CA LEU A 112 -11.83 -3.07 2.30
C LEU A 112 -12.61 -1.74 2.21
N PRO A 113 -12.07 -0.59 2.66
CA PRO A 113 -12.69 0.72 2.44
C PRO A 113 -12.88 1.04 0.96
N GLY A 114 -11.92 0.65 0.11
CA GLY A 114 -12.01 0.82 -1.34
C GLY A 114 -13.17 0.07 -1.97
N LEU A 115 -13.41 -1.17 -1.51
CA LEU A 115 -14.55 -1.95 -1.92
C LEU A 115 -15.87 -1.27 -1.51
N ALA A 116 -15.95 -0.77 -0.29
CA ALA A 116 -17.13 -0.02 0.18
C ALA A 116 -17.35 1.25 -0.64
N GLU A 117 -16.31 2.05 -0.88
CA GLU A 117 -16.36 3.23 -1.75
C GLU A 117 -16.84 2.88 -3.16
N ALA A 118 -16.30 1.80 -3.75
CA ALA A 118 -16.67 1.36 -5.09
C ALA A 118 -18.14 0.93 -5.17
N LEU A 119 -18.65 0.22 -4.17
CA LEU A 119 -20.05 -0.20 -4.10
C LEU A 119 -21.00 0.99 -3.96
N VAL A 120 -20.66 1.97 -3.13
CA VAL A 120 -21.44 3.21 -2.97
C VAL A 120 -21.50 4.00 -4.27
N ARG A 121 -20.34 4.16 -4.93
CA ARG A 121 -20.27 4.84 -6.23
C ARG A 121 -21.06 4.12 -7.31
N TYR A 122 -20.92 2.80 -7.40
CA TYR A 122 -21.67 1.98 -8.34
C TYR A 122 -23.19 2.09 -8.12
N GLY A 123 -23.64 2.02 -6.86
CA GLY A 123 -25.05 2.20 -6.51
C GLY A 123 -25.55 3.60 -6.91
N THR A 124 -24.80 4.65 -6.58
CA THR A 124 -25.19 6.03 -6.88
C THR A 124 -25.28 6.27 -8.39
N ASP A 125 -24.32 5.74 -9.16
CA ASP A 125 -24.32 5.83 -10.61
C ASP A 125 -25.56 5.14 -11.19
N ARG A 126 -25.89 3.95 -10.69
CA ARG A 126 -27.05 3.18 -11.17
C ARG A 126 -28.41 3.84 -10.90
N PHE A 127 -28.54 4.65 -9.85
CA PHE A 127 -29.83 5.23 -9.44
C PHE A 127 -29.95 6.73 -9.71
N VAL A 128 -28.83 7.45 -9.82
CA VAL A 128 -28.79 8.92 -9.89
C VAL A 128 -27.96 9.42 -11.09
N ASP A 129 -27.36 8.52 -11.90
CA ASP A 129 -26.42 8.85 -12.99
C ASP A 129 -25.30 9.79 -12.53
N ARG A 130 -24.81 9.60 -11.30
CA ARG A 130 -23.75 10.40 -10.69
C ARG A 130 -22.75 9.52 -9.94
N GLY A 131 -21.46 9.86 -10.05
CA GLY A 131 -20.41 9.27 -9.22
C GLY A 131 -19.84 7.95 -9.71
N GLY A 132 -20.03 7.60 -10.99
CA GLY A 132 -19.50 6.38 -11.60
C GLY A 132 -18.01 6.15 -11.42
N LEU A 133 -17.60 4.88 -11.56
CA LEU A 133 -16.20 4.48 -11.51
C LEU A 133 -15.50 4.89 -12.80
N GLY A 134 -14.54 5.79 -12.69
CA GLY A 134 -13.78 6.31 -13.82
C GLY A 134 -12.34 6.66 -13.42
N PRO A 135 -11.44 6.75 -14.42
CA PRO A 135 -10.08 7.17 -14.17
C PRO A 135 -10.06 8.59 -13.61
N LEU A 136 -9.05 8.90 -12.80
CA LEU A 136 -8.86 10.22 -12.20
C LEU A 136 -8.38 11.26 -13.24
N VAL A 137 -8.00 10.80 -14.43
CA VAL A 137 -7.39 11.54 -15.55
C VAL A 137 -7.93 11.08 -16.89
#